data_AF-A0A6S6TAM4-F1
#
_entry.id   AF-A0A6S6TAM4-F1
#
_cell.length_a   1.000
_cell.length_b   1.000
_cell.length_c   1.000
_cell.angle_alpha   90.00
_cell.angle_beta   90.00
_cell.angle_gamma   90.00
#
_symmetry.space_group_name_H-M   'P 1'
#
loop_
_entity.id
_entity.type
_entity.pdbx_description
1 polymer ?
#
loop_
_entity_poly.entity_id
_entity_poly.type
_entity_poly.pdbx_seq_one_letter_code
_entity_poly.pdbx_strand_id
1 'polypeptide(L)'
;MDNNITKIAVDCIQEELLLKDYFIIVGVTIAIVTFLYQLYINKKQFKMQIFFNYTDRYQNILIHLPIDVQSNDFDSNSLTEQDLKWFRAYFDLCSEEFYLAQKKLIDNDVWLLWKLGLKESLKKPAFMFAWKKIPRNNSYDEFDKFVKKLLLENKNI
;
A
#
# COMPACT_ATOMS: atom_id res chain seq x y z
N MET A 1 50.64 53.67 17.56
CA MET A 1 49.86 53.76 16.30
C MET A 1 49.38 52.38 15.84
N ASP A 2 50.04 51.29 16.28
CA ASP A 2 49.72 49.91 15.89
C ASP A 2 48.40 49.33 16.41
N ASN A 3 47.90 49.78 17.57
CA ASN A 3 46.68 49.23 18.18
C ASN A 3 45.38 49.48 17.39
N ASN A 4 45.33 50.53 16.55
CA ASN A 4 44.16 50.79 15.71
C ASN A 4 44.14 49.93 14.46
N ILE A 5 45.32 49.64 13.88
CA ILE A 5 45.43 48.83 12.65
C ILE A 5 45.13 47.36 12.97
N THR A 6 45.61 46.85 14.11
CA THR A 6 45.29 45.49 14.56
C THR A 6 43.82 45.32 14.89
N LYS A 7 43.17 46.31 15.50
CA LYS A 7 41.73 46.26 15.80
C LYS A 7 40.87 46.26 14.53
N ILE A 8 41.18 47.12 13.55
CA ILE A 8 40.48 47.16 12.26
C ILE A 8 40.61 45.82 11.50
N ALA A 9 41.81 45.22 11.50
CA ALA A 9 42.02 43.92 10.87
C ALA A 9 41.23 42.79 11.56
N VAL A 10 41.16 42.79 12.89
CA VAL A 10 40.37 41.80 13.66
C VAL A 10 38.88 41.96 13.41
N ASP A 11 38.35 43.19 13.45
CA ASP A 11 36.93 43.47 13.21
C ASP A 11 36.50 43.06 11.78
N CYS A 12 37.36 43.31 10.78
CA CYS A 12 37.12 42.93 9.38
C CYS A 12 37.11 41.39 9.18
N ILE A 13 38.02 40.66 9.84
CA ILE A 13 38.05 39.19 9.81
C ILE A 13 36.81 38.62 10.53
N GLN A 14 36.35 39.26 11.60
CA GLN A 14 35.17 38.85 12.35
C GLN A 14 33.88 39.00 11.52
N GLU A 15 33.74 40.07 10.73
CA GLU A 15 32.61 40.25 9.81
C GLU A 15 32.57 39.20 8.69
N GLU A 16 33.72 38.83 8.11
CA GLU A 16 33.77 37.74 7.12
C GLU A 16 33.39 36.38 7.72
N LEU A 17 33.75 36.12 8.98
CA LEU A 17 33.41 34.88 9.67
C LEU A 17 31.91 34.79 9.94
N LEU A 18 31.32 35.88 10.44
CA LEU A 18 29.88 35.98 10.71
C LEU A 18 29.04 35.81 9.43
N LEU A 19 29.51 36.36 8.31
CA LEU A 19 28.84 36.22 7.02
C LEU A 19 28.87 34.76 6.52
N LYS A 20 30.00 34.04 6.68
CA LYS A 20 30.11 32.63 6.31
C LYS A 20 29.20 31.75 7.17
N ASP A 21 29.17 31.98 8.48
CA ASP A 21 28.28 31.24 9.39
C ASP A 21 26.81 31.46 9.05
N TYR A 22 26.43 32.67 8.65
CA TYR A 22 25.09 32.97 8.16
C TYR A 22 24.71 32.13 6.93
N PHE A 23 25.58 32.05 5.91
CA PHE A 23 25.31 31.24 4.72
C PHE A 23 25.22 29.74 5.04
N ILE A 24 26.03 29.24 5.97
CA ILE A 24 25.96 27.85 6.43
C ILE A 24 24.62 27.58 7.11
N ILE A 25 24.17 28.44 8.03
CA ILE A 25 22.90 28.27 8.74
C ILE A 25 21.72 28.29 7.75
N VAL A 26 21.71 29.22 6.80
CA VAL A 26 20.68 29.31 5.77
C VAL A 26 20.70 28.04 4.90
N GLY A 27 21.88 27.61 4.44
CA GLY A 27 22.03 26.40 3.62
C GLY A 27 21.54 25.13 4.34
N VAL A 28 21.90 24.96 5.62
CA VAL A 28 21.45 23.84 6.45
C VAL A 28 19.94 23.89 6.64
N THR A 29 19.37 25.07 6.88
CA THR A 29 17.93 25.23 7.05
C THR A 29 17.17 24.83 5.78
N ILE A 30 17.64 25.28 4.61
CA ILE A 30 17.08 24.89 3.32
C ILE A 30 17.19 23.38 3.10
N ALA A 31 18.34 22.79 3.39
CA ALA A 31 18.55 21.35 3.26
C ALA A 31 17.61 20.52 4.15
N ILE A 32 17.36 20.96 5.38
CA ILE A 32 16.41 20.30 6.29
C ILE A 32 14.98 20.39 5.73
N VAL A 33 14.57 21.57 5.26
CA VAL A 33 13.22 21.77 4.71
C VAL A 33 13.01 20.92 3.44
N THR A 34 13.97 20.89 2.52
CA THR A 34 13.89 20.07 1.31
C THR A 34 13.88 18.58 1.63
N PHE A 35 14.68 18.14 2.61
CA PHE A 35 14.68 16.75 3.07
C PHE A 35 13.31 16.33 3.63
N LEU A 36 12.71 17.15 4.50
CA LEU A 36 11.37 16.87 5.05
C LEU A 36 10.30 16.81 3.96
N TYR A 37 10.35 17.73 2.99
CA TYR A 37 9.45 17.72 1.84
C TYR A 37 9.64 16.47 0.96
N GLN A 38 10.89 16.05 0.74
CA GLN A 38 11.21 14.83 -0.01
C GLN A 38 10.65 13.59 0.69
N LEU A 39 10.73 13.49 2.02
CA LEU A 39 10.14 12.39 2.78
C LEU A 39 8.62 12.34 2.59
N TYR A 40 7.94 13.49 2.56
CA TYR A 40 6.51 13.56 2.30
C TYR A 40 6.15 13.07 0.90
N ILE A 41 6.88 13.54 -0.13
CA ILE A 41 6.68 13.09 -1.51
C ILE A 41 6.94 11.58 -1.63
N ASN A 42 8.04 11.08 -1.05
CA ASN A 42 8.41 9.67 -1.13
C ASN A 42 7.33 8.77 -0.52
N LYS A 43 6.74 9.17 0.61
CA LYS A 43 5.60 8.45 1.20
C LYS A 43 4.41 8.40 0.26
N LYS A 44 4.08 9.52 -0.41
CA LYS A 44 2.97 9.58 -1.38
C LYS A 44 3.25 8.68 -2.59
N GLN A 45 4.47 8.70 -3.12
CA GLN A 45 4.89 7.86 -4.25
C GLN A 45 4.82 6.37 -3.91
N PHE A 46 5.32 5.98 -2.73
CA PHE A 46 5.27 4.59 -2.28
C PHE A 46 3.83 4.06 -2.16
N LYS A 47 2.92 4.87 -1.60
CA LYS A 47 1.49 4.53 -1.53
C LYS A 47 0.88 4.30 -2.92
N MET A 48 1.17 5.20 -3.85
CA MET A 48 0.69 5.11 -5.23
C MET A 48 1.25 3.86 -5.94
N GLN A 49 2.52 3.53 -5.74
CA GLN A 49 3.14 2.32 -6.29
C GLN A 49 2.51 1.04 -5.76
N ILE A 50 2.25 0.94 -4.45
CA ILE A 50 1.53 -0.20 -3.87
C ILE A 50 0.15 -0.31 -4.51
N PHE A 51 -0.60 0.79 -4.56
CA PHE A 51 -1.94 0.78 -5.15
C PHE A 51 -1.92 0.28 -6.60
N PHE A 52 -1.00 0.78 -7.42
CA PHE A 52 -0.88 0.36 -8.82
C PHE A 52 -0.47 -1.11 -8.95
N ASN A 53 0.50 -1.59 -8.17
CA ASN A 53 0.93 -2.99 -8.24
C ASN A 53 -0.21 -3.96 -7.91
N TYR A 54 -0.95 -3.70 -6.82
CA TYR A 54 -2.07 -4.54 -6.43
C TYR A 54 -3.24 -4.45 -7.41
N THR A 55 -3.52 -3.26 -7.95
CA THR A 55 -4.55 -3.06 -8.99
C THR A 55 -4.18 -3.81 -10.27
N ASP A 56 -2.93 -3.74 -10.71
CA ASP A 56 -2.45 -4.44 -11.91
C ASP A 56 -2.54 -5.96 -11.74
N ARG A 57 -2.07 -6.50 -10.60
CA ARG A 57 -2.22 -7.93 -10.28
C ARG A 57 -3.69 -8.35 -10.27
N TYR A 58 -4.57 -7.55 -9.67
CA TYR A 58 -6.00 -7.83 -9.65
C TYR A 58 -6.60 -7.87 -11.06
N GLN A 59 -6.30 -6.88 -11.89
CA GLN A 59 -6.76 -6.84 -13.29
C GLN A 59 -6.22 -8.02 -14.09
N ASN A 60 -4.93 -8.33 -13.93
CA ASN A 60 -4.28 -9.48 -14.55
C ASN A 60 -4.93 -10.80 -14.14
N ILE A 61 -5.43 -10.94 -12.91
CA ILE A 61 -6.20 -12.13 -12.51
C ILE A 61 -7.58 -12.14 -13.17
N LEU A 62 -8.28 -11.01 -13.16
CA LEU A 62 -9.64 -10.91 -13.70
C LEU A 62 -9.72 -11.23 -15.20
N ILE A 63 -8.75 -10.77 -16.01
CA ILE A 63 -8.77 -11.01 -17.47
C ILE A 63 -8.66 -12.49 -17.84
N HIS A 64 -8.18 -13.33 -16.91
CA HIS A 64 -8.07 -14.77 -17.12
C HIS A 64 -9.25 -15.56 -16.55
N LEU A 65 -10.14 -14.92 -15.79
CA LEU A 65 -11.37 -15.53 -15.32
C LEU A 65 -12.45 -15.46 -16.39
N PRO A 66 -13.46 -16.35 -16.34
CA PRO A 66 -14.64 -16.26 -17.20
C PRO A 66 -15.33 -14.89 -17.08
N ILE A 67 -15.83 -14.37 -18.21
CA ILE A 67 -16.43 -13.01 -18.29
C ILE A 67 -17.62 -12.85 -17.35
N ASP A 68 -18.39 -13.92 -17.17
CA ASP A 68 -19.61 -13.98 -16.38
C ASP A 68 -19.36 -14.32 -14.90
N VAL A 69 -18.11 -14.37 -14.45
CA VAL A 69 -17.73 -14.74 -13.07
C VAL A 69 -18.35 -13.83 -11.99
N GLN A 70 -18.74 -12.61 -12.36
CA GLN A 70 -19.40 -11.65 -11.46
C GLN A 70 -20.93 -11.73 -11.52
N SER A 71 -21.49 -12.56 -12.39
CA SER A 71 -22.93 -12.79 -12.47
C SER A 71 -23.44 -13.55 -11.25
N ASN A 72 -24.68 -13.25 -10.85
CA ASN A 72 -25.36 -14.01 -9.80
C ASN A 72 -25.90 -15.35 -10.33
N ASP A 73 -26.03 -15.49 -11.65
CA ASP A 73 -26.56 -16.70 -12.32
C ASP A 73 -25.43 -17.59 -12.87
N PHE A 74 -24.19 -17.37 -12.41
CA PHE A 74 -23.02 -18.10 -12.89
C PHE A 74 -23.08 -19.60 -12.55
N ASP A 75 -22.95 -20.47 -13.55
CA ASP A 75 -22.84 -21.90 -13.33
C ASP A 75 -21.46 -22.27 -12.78
N SER A 76 -21.40 -22.48 -11.47
CA SER A 76 -20.16 -22.82 -10.78
C SER A 76 -19.56 -24.17 -11.18
N ASN A 77 -20.34 -25.07 -11.80
CA ASN A 77 -19.84 -26.34 -12.29
C ASN A 77 -19.08 -26.22 -13.62
N SER A 78 -19.24 -25.10 -14.32
CA SER A 78 -18.51 -24.81 -15.56
C SER A 78 -17.03 -24.47 -15.33
N LEU A 79 -16.63 -24.24 -14.06
CA LEU A 79 -15.26 -23.87 -13.71
C LEU A 79 -14.28 -25.01 -13.96
N THR A 80 -13.29 -24.71 -14.80
CA THR A 80 -12.17 -25.61 -15.08
C THR A 80 -11.14 -25.55 -13.96
N GLU A 81 -10.24 -26.54 -13.93
CA GLU A 81 -9.09 -26.52 -13.01
C GLU A 81 -8.16 -25.32 -13.27
N GLN A 82 -8.12 -24.79 -14.49
CA GLN A 82 -7.36 -23.58 -14.81
C GLN A 82 -8.00 -22.34 -14.18
N ASP A 83 -9.32 -22.23 -14.20
CA ASP A 83 -10.05 -21.12 -13.55
C ASP A 83 -9.81 -21.14 -12.03
N LEU A 84 -9.81 -22.33 -11.43
CA LEU A 84 -9.53 -22.49 -10.00
C LEU A 84 -8.11 -22.04 -9.61
N LYS A 85 -7.13 -22.12 -10.51
CA LYS A 85 -5.79 -21.54 -10.28
C LYS A 85 -5.84 -20.02 -10.22
N TRP A 86 -6.63 -19.38 -11.08
CA TRP A 86 -6.81 -17.93 -11.06
C TRP A 86 -7.60 -17.46 -9.84
N PHE A 87 -8.61 -18.23 -9.41
CA PHE A 87 -9.25 -17.99 -8.12
C PHE A 87 -8.30 -18.16 -6.94
N ARG A 88 -7.38 -19.15 -6.98
CA ARG A 88 -6.35 -19.28 -5.96
C ARG A 88 -5.47 -18.03 -5.93
N ALA A 89 -4.99 -17.57 -7.09
CA ALA A 89 -4.21 -16.34 -7.19
C ALA A 89 -4.98 -15.11 -6.66
N TYR A 90 -6.30 -15.04 -6.88
CA TYR A 90 -7.16 -14.01 -6.30
C TYR A 90 -7.17 -14.07 -4.77
N PHE A 91 -7.38 -15.25 -4.18
CA PHE A 91 -7.38 -15.37 -2.72
C PHE A 91 -5.99 -15.18 -2.11
N ASP A 92 -4.92 -15.57 -2.81
CA ASP A 92 -3.53 -15.28 -2.43
C ASP A 92 -3.33 -13.76 -2.38
N LEU A 93 -3.74 -13.03 -3.42
CA LEU A 93 -3.69 -11.56 -3.44
C LEU A 93 -4.43 -10.94 -2.24
N CYS A 94 -5.68 -11.35 -1.99
CA CYS A 94 -6.46 -10.82 -0.86
C CYS A 94 -5.85 -11.16 0.51
N SER A 95 -5.17 -12.30 0.63
CA SER A 95 -4.45 -12.68 1.86
C SER A 95 -3.22 -11.80 2.09
N GLU A 96 -2.49 -11.44 1.03
CA GLU A 96 -1.36 -10.51 1.09
C GLU A 96 -1.83 -9.10 1.46
N GLU A 97 -2.93 -8.62 0.85
CA GLU A 97 -3.56 -7.34 1.18
C GLU A 97 -3.98 -7.28 2.66
N PHE A 98 -4.60 -8.37 3.16
CA PHE A 98 -4.96 -8.50 4.56
C PHE A 98 -3.72 -8.46 5.46
N TYR A 99 -2.65 -9.17 5.11
CA TYR A 99 -1.40 -9.14 5.86
C TYR A 99 -0.81 -7.73 5.93
N LEU A 100 -0.76 -7.01 4.80
CA LEU A 100 -0.30 -5.61 4.76
C LEU A 100 -1.13 -4.70 5.67
N ALA A 101 -2.44 -4.88 5.69
CA ALA A 101 -3.34 -4.15 6.58
C ALA A 101 -3.05 -4.43 8.06
N GLN A 102 -2.89 -5.72 8.42
CA GLN A 102 -2.58 -6.11 9.80
C GLN A 102 -1.24 -5.55 10.28
N LYS A 103 -0.25 -5.45 9.38
CA LYS A 103 1.05 -4.84 9.66
C LYS A 103 1.07 -3.32 9.58
N LYS A 104 -0.08 -2.67 9.30
CA LYS A 104 -0.20 -1.21 9.13
C LYS A 104 0.75 -0.65 8.07
N LEU A 105 1.02 -1.44 7.02
CA LEU A 105 1.88 -1.08 5.90
C LEU A 105 1.12 -0.33 4.79
N ILE A 106 -0.21 -0.32 4.88
CA ILE A 106 -1.10 0.44 4.01
C ILE A 106 -2.02 1.32 4.84
N ASP A 107 -2.51 2.40 4.23
CA ASP A 107 -3.48 3.27 4.87
C ASP A 107 -4.82 2.54 5.10
N ASN A 108 -5.51 2.89 6.19
CA ASN A 108 -6.80 2.29 6.52
C ASN A 108 -7.85 2.49 5.41
N ASP A 109 -7.82 3.63 4.71
CA ASP A 109 -8.77 3.93 3.65
C ASP A 109 -8.57 3.01 2.43
N VAL A 110 -7.31 2.72 2.08
CA VAL A 110 -6.95 1.76 1.03
C VAL A 110 -7.41 0.37 1.42
N TRP A 111 -7.14 -0.05 2.65
CA TRP A 111 -7.59 -1.33 3.16
C TRP A 111 -9.12 -1.45 3.15
N LEU A 112 -9.85 -0.41 3.55
CA LEU A 112 -11.31 -0.42 3.56
C LEU A 112 -11.87 -0.67 2.16
N LEU A 113 -11.30 -0.03 1.13
CA LEU A 113 -11.68 -0.22 -0.26
C LEU A 113 -11.47 -1.68 -0.70
N TRP A 114 -10.30 -2.25 -0.44
CA TRP A 114 -9.97 -3.63 -0.82
C TRP A 114 -10.84 -4.65 -0.06
N LYS A 115 -11.06 -4.43 1.23
CA LYS A 115 -11.98 -5.24 2.05
C LYS A 115 -13.40 -5.23 1.49
N LEU A 116 -13.90 -4.08 1.03
CA LEU A 116 -15.21 -3.99 0.39
C LEU A 116 -15.23 -4.79 -0.92
N GLY A 117 -14.18 -4.67 -1.75
CA GLY A 117 -14.03 -5.47 -2.97
C GLY A 117 -14.11 -6.98 -2.70
N LEU A 118 -13.33 -7.47 -1.73
CA LEU A 118 -13.38 -8.88 -1.30
C LEU A 118 -14.77 -9.28 -0.81
N LYS A 119 -15.43 -8.42 -0.02
CA LYS A 119 -16.77 -8.68 0.51
C LYS A 119 -17.80 -8.83 -0.61
N GLU A 120 -17.76 -7.96 -1.62
CA GLU A 120 -18.67 -8.03 -2.77
C GLU A 120 -18.38 -9.23 -3.67
N SER A 121 -17.11 -9.55 -3.92
CA SER A 121 -16.71 -10.75 -4.67
C SER A 121 -17.20 -12.02 -3.98
N LEU A 122 -17.08 -12.14 -2.65
CA LEU A 122 -17.54 -13.30 -1.90
C LEU A 122 -19.07 -13.50 -1.90
N LYS A 123 -19.87 -12.51 -2.32
CA LYS A 123 -21.31 -12.70 -2.54
C LYS A 123 -21.61 -13.47 -3.83
N LYS A 124 -20.65 -13.54 -4.76
CA LYS A 124 -20.84 -14.15 -6.07
C LYS A 124 -20.71 -15.68 -5.99
N PRO A 125 -21.57 -16.44 -6.71
CA PRO A 125 -21.55 -17.91 -6.66
C PRO A 125 -20.18 -18.50 -7.02
N ALA A 126 -19.54 -17.98 -8.09
CA ALA A 126 -18.26 -18.47 -8.58
C ALA A 126 -17.15 -18.37 -7.51
N PHE A 127 -17.04 -17.19 -6.87
CA PHE A 127 -16.06 -16.94 -5.82
C PHE A 127 -16.34 -17.76 -4.57
N MET A 128 -17.61 -17.88 -4.17
CA MET A 128 -18.00 -18.71 -3.02
C MET A 128 -17.71 -20.19 -3.27
N PHE A 129 -17.98 -20.69 -4.48
CA PHE A 129 -17.68 -22.05 -4.88
C PHE A 129 -16.16 -22.29 -4.86
N ALA A 130 -15.38 -21.42 -5.50
CA ALA A 130 -13.93 -21.52 -5.52
C ALA A 130 -13.33 -21.47 -4.11
N TRP A 131 -13.82 -20.56 -3.26
CA TRP A 131 -13.40 -20.48 -1.85
C TRP A 131 -13.61 -21.79 -1.10
N LYS A 132 -14.70 -22.52 -1.35
CA LYS A 132 -14.96 -23.82 -0.72
C LYS A 132 -14.12 -24.94 -1.31
N LYS A 133 -13.85 -24.92 -2.63
CA LYS A 133 -13.16 -25.99 -3.35
C LYS A 133 -11.64 -25.92 -3.21
N ILE A 134 -11.07 -24.73 -3.12
CA ILE A 134 -9.61 -24.53 -3.12
C ILE A 134 -9.04 -24.94 -1.75
N PRO A 135 -8.12 -25.93 -1.69
CA PRO A 135 -7.43 -26.28 -0.46
C PRO A 135 -6.49 -25.15 -0.06
N ARG A 136 -6.51 -24.83 1.24
CA ARG A 136 -5.71 -23.77 1.84
C ARG A 136 -4.56 -24.39 2.62
N ASN A 137 -3.40 -23.75 2.54
CA ASN A 137 -2.23 -24.14 3.32
C ASN A 137 -2.23 -23.39 4.67
N ASN A 138 -1.33 -23.74 5.59
CA ASN A 138 -1.29 -23.16 6.93
C ASN A 138 -1.01 -21.64 6.95
N SER A 139 -0.50 -21.05 5.86
CA SER A 139 -0.25 -19.60 5.78
C SER A 139 -1.54 -18.77 5.76
N TYR A 140 -2.70 -19.43 5.62
CA TYR A 140 -4.01 -18.79 5.51
C TYR A 140 -4.75 -18.66 6.84
N ASP A 141 -4.25 -19.18 7.96
CA ASP A 141 -5.06 -19.37 9.18
C ASP A 141 -5.75 -18.09 9.69
N GLU A 142 -5.07 -16.94 9.67
CA GLU A 142 -5.66 -15.66 10.07
C GLU A 142 -6.62 -15.10 9.02
N PHE A 143 -6.25 -15.21 7.74
CA PHE A 143 -7.08 -14.76 6.64
C PHE A 143 -8.38 -15.59 6.55
N ASP A 144 -8.32 -16.88 6.81
CA ASP A 144 -9.47 -17.78 6.87
C ASP A 144 -10.45 -17.38 7.96
N LYS A 145 -9.94 -17.07 9.15
CA LYS A 145 -10.77 -16.56 10.25
C LYS A 145 -11.43 -15.24 9.85
N PHE A 146 -10.68 -14.36 9.19
CA PHE A 146 -11.20 -13.09 8.69
C PHE A 146 -12.30 -13.29 7.63
N VAL A 147 -12.09 -14.13 6.62
CA VAL A 147 -13.09 -14.42 5.59
C VAL A 147 -14.32 -15.07 6.21
N LYS A 148 -14.16 -16.03 7.13
CA LYS A 148 -15.29 -16.63 7.87
C LYS A 148 -16.12 -15.57 8.60
N LYS A 149 -15.46 -14.59 9.24
CA LYS A 149 -16.14 -13.47 9.88
C LYS A 149 -16.93 -12.63 8.87
N LEU A 150 -16.36 -12.29 7.72
CA LEU A 150 -17.06 -11.56 6.65
C LEU A 150 -18.29 -12.31 6.15
N LEU A 151 -18.20 -13.63 6.01
CA LEU A 151 -19.32 -14.46 5.57
C LEU A 151 -20.44 -14.54 6.59
N LEU A 152 -20.12 -14.49 7.90
CA LEU A 152 -21.13 -14.41 8.97
C LEU A 152 -21.84 -13.06 8.99
N GLU A 153 -21.10 -11.96 8.78
CA GLU A 153 -21.67 -10.61 8.67
C GLU A 153 -22.67 -10.51 7.50
N ASN A 154 -22.42 -11.19 6.38
CA ASN A 154 -23.30 -11.19 5.21
C ASN A 154 -24.60 -11.99 5.40
N LYS A 155 -24.67 -12.93 6.36
CA LYS A 155 -25.87 -13.75 6.60
C LYS A 155 -26.90 -13.09 7.52
N ASN A 156 -26.52 -12.00 8.21
CA ASN A 156 -27.35 -11.29 9.16
C ASN A 156 -28.03 -10.03 8.57
N ILE A 157 -28.07 -9.96 7.23
CA ILE A 157 -28.74 -8.92 6.43
C ILE A 157 -29.66 -9.65 5.46
#